data_AF-A0A958FSD3-F1
#
_entry.id   AF-A0A958FSD3-F1
#
_cell.length_a   1.000
_cell.length_b   1.000
_cell.length_c   1.000
_cell.angle_alpha   90.00
_cell.angle_beta   90.00
_cell.angle_gamma   90.00
#
_symmetry.space_group_name_H-M   'P 1'
#
loop_
_entity.id
_entity.type
_entity.pdbx_description
1 polymer ?
#
loop_
_entity_poly.entity_id
_entity_poly.type
_entity_poly.pdbx_seq_one_letter_code
_entity_poly.pdbx_strand_id
1 'polypeptide(L)'
;MRYKSIFFLLFINLFFRAFGQDPSSEQPILLEIRFHIASDLEMVKDGLRMKSWISEKDIREVVLPEVNRIWQFANIQFQIEQITIDKTTNPPNKSGLIAGIVSAERDENGKSDSKRIKKLNKLFNYDPVKPSLIHIFLVPYLGEASQGNASPRFNRIYVGLWTDKKTNGREPVKALLTEEMPFKVGSLSRAVAHELGHILGLKHPDKAT
;
A
#
# COMPACT_ATOMS: atom_id res chain seq x y z
N MET A 1 5.82 -1.91 31.15
CA MET A 1 6.77 -0.87 30.69
C MET A 1 7.07 -1.14 29.21
N ARG A 2 6.39 -0.53 28.24
CA ARG A 2 6.76 0.76 27.62
C ARG A 2 5.55 1.33 26.85
N TYR A 3 4.80 2.20 27.51
CA TYR A 3 3.94 3.21 26.88
C TYR A 3 4.85 4.29 26.29
N LYS A 4 5.20 4.25 24.99
CA LYS A 4 6.01 5.33 24.38
C LYS A 4 5.66 5.78 22.96
N SER A 5 4.73 5.15 22.23
CA SER A 5 4.49 5.57 20.82
C SER A 5 3.13 6.22 20.53
N ILE A 6 2.10 6.03 21.35
CA ILE A 6 0.79 6.70 21.14
C ILE A 6 0.78 8.12 21.75
N PHE A 7 1.67 8.37 22.72
CA PHE A 7 1.77 9.69 23.36
C PHE A 7 2.40 10.77 22.46
N PHE A 8 3.16 10.42 21.42
CA PHE A 8 3.90 11.43 20.62
C PHE A 8 3.01 12.16 19.61
N LEU A 9 2.06 11.48 18.95
CA LEU A 9 1.13 12.08 17.98
C LEU A 9 -0.06 12.79 18.66
N LEU A 10 -0.47 12.32 19.84
CA LEU A 10 -1.47 12.99 20.68
C LEU A 10 -0.90 14.24 21.38
N PHE A 11 0.40 14.25 21.73
CA PHE A 11 1.02 15.45 22.30
C PHE A 11 1.06 16.61 21.32
N ILE A 12 1.34 16.38 20.04
CA ILE A 12 1.40 17.48 19.06
C ILE A 12 0.03 18.18 18.98
N ASN A 13 -1.06 17.43 18.82
CA ASN A 13 -2.41 18.02 18.74
C ASN A 13 -2.92 18.67 20.04
N LEU A 14 -2.53 18.14 21.21
CA LEU A 14 -2.90 18.74 22.51
C LEU A 14 -2.03 19.94 22.89
N PHE A 15 -0.77 19.99 22.46
CA PHE A 15 0.12 21.13 22.70
C PHE A 15 -0.33 22.35 21.91
N PHE A 16 -0.68 22.21 20.62
CA PHE A 16 -1.12 23.36 19.81
C PHE A 16 -2.47 23.95 20.21
N ARG A 17 -3.41 23.13 20.71
CA ARG A 17 -4.69 23.64 21.23
C ARG A 17 -4.55 24.46 22.51
N ALA A 18 -3.48 24.26 23.29
CA ALA A 18 -3.24 25.00 24.53
C ALA A 18 -2.59 26.38 24.31
N PHE A 19 -2.01 26.64 23.13
CA PHE A 19 -1.26 27.87 22.84
C PHE A 19 -1.91 28.82 21.82
N GLY A 20 -3.15 28.56 21.41
CA GLY A 20 -3.90 29.49 20.56
C GLY A 20 -3.26 29.76 19.19
N GLN A 21 -2.41 28.85 18.69
CA GLN A 21 -1.96 28.91 17.31
C GLN A 21 -3.02 28.33 16.40
N ASP A 22 -3.35 29.08 15.35
CA ASP A 22 -4.25 28.62 14.31
C ASP A 22 -3.62 27.41 13.59
N PRO A 23 -4.22 26.20 13.68
CA PRO A 23 -3.70 25.01 13.01
C PRO A 23 -3.67 25.16 11.47
N SER A 24 -4.29 26.21 10.90
CA SER A 24 -4.22 26.50 9.47
C SER A 24 -2.95 27.23 9.02
N SER A 25 -2.04 27.58 9.94
CA SER A 25 -0.80 28.32 9.65
C SER A 25 0.42 27.44 9.42
N GLU A 26 0.35 26.15 9.75
CA GLU A 26 1.47 25.23 9.58
C GLU A 26 1.46 24.59 8.19
N GLN A 27 2.53 24.82 7.44
CA GLN A 27 2.75 24.19 6.13
C GLN A 27 2.70 22.66 6.27
N PRO A 28 2.03 21.95 5.34
CA PRO A 28 1.93 20.50 5.42
C PRO A 28 3.30 19.85 5.29
N ILE A 29 3.49 18.71 5.97
CA ILE A 29 4.66 17.85 5.78
C ILE A 29 4.55 17.22 4.40
N LEU A 30 5.43 17.62 3.49
CA LEU A 30 5.48 17.11 2.12
C LEU A 30 6.34 15.84 2.05
N LEU A 31 5.73 14.75 1.57
CA LEU A 31 6.40 13.47 1.36
C LEU A 31 6.29 13.04 -0.10
N GLU A 32 7.41 12.66 -0.70
CA GLU A 32 7.46 12.22 -2.08
C GLU A 32 7.17 10.73 -2.20
N ILE A 33 6.32 10.39 -3.18
CA ILE A 33 6.00 9.02 -3.55
C ILE A 33 6.25 8.78 -5.03
N ARG A 34 6.79 7.61 -5.37
CA ARG A 34 6.91 7.12 -6.74
C ARG A 34 6.02 5.90 -6.93
N PHE A 35 5.16 5.92 -7.94
CA PHE A 35 4.35 4.76 -8.32
C PHE A 35 5.01 3.97 -9.42
N HIS A 36 4.97 2.65 -9.31
CA HIS A 36 5.50 1.70 -10.28
C HIS A 36 4.36 0.76 -10.71
N ILE A 37 3.85 0.89 -11.95
CA ILE A 37 2.81 0.02 -12.49
C ILE A 37 3.46 -1.13 -13.24
N ALA A 38 3.26 -2.38 -12.79
CA ALA A 38 3.79 -3.54 -13.47
C ALA A 38 3.04 -3.81 -14.79
N SER A 39 3.69 -3.62 -15.93
CA SER A 39 3.05 -3.67 -17.26
C SER A 39 3.00 -5.05 -17.90
N ASP A 40 3.94 -5.94 -17.56
CA ASP A 40 4.13 -7.25 -18.20
C ASP A 40 3.78 -8.43 -17.29
N LEU A 41 3.17 -8.17 -16.13
CA LEU A 41 2.69 -9.21 -15.24
C LEU A 41 1.25 -9.62 -15.58
N GLU A 42 1.09 -10.88 -15.92
CA GLU A 42 -0.19 -11.58 -15.90
C GLU A 42 -0.13 -12.65 -14.80
N MET A 43 -1.12 -12.65 -13.91
CA MET A 43 -1.27 -13.62 -12.83
C MET A 43 -2.58 -14.39 -13.03
N VAL A 44 -2.54 -15.72 -12.95
CA VAL A 44 -3.72 -16.56 -13.23
C VAL A 44 -4.10 -17.35 -11.99
N LYS A 45 -5.31 -17.12 -11.46
CA LYS A 45 -5.89 -17.87 -10.32
C LYS A 45 -7.25 -18.42 -10.75
N ASP A 46 -7.47 -19.72 -10.61
CA ASP A 46 -8.75 -20.38 -10.94
C ASP A 46 -9.28 -20.03 -12.35
N GLY A 47 -8.37 -19.92 -13.33
CA GLY A 47 -8.69 -19.54 -14.72
C GLY A 47 -8.86 -18.03 -14.95
N LEU A 48 -9.00 -17.22 -13.91
CA LEU A 48 -9.07 -15.76 -14.02
C LEU A 48 -7.69 -15.17 -14.29
N ARG A 49 -7.56 -14.45 -15.42
CA ARG A 49 -6.34 -13.73 -15.81
C ARG A 49 -6.37 -12.30 -15.26
N MET A 50 -5.46 -12.02 -14.34
CA MET A 50 -5.30 -10.72 -13.70
C MET A 50 -4.11 -9.98 -14.30
N LYS A 51 -4.38 -8.82 -14.90
CA LYS A 51 -3.38 -7.85 -15.36
C LYS A 51 -3.53 -6.53 -14.63
N SER A 52 -2.51 -5.69 -14.70
CA SER A 52 -2.66 -4.29 -14.31
C SER A 52 -3.71 -3.62 -15.19
N TRP A 53 -4.72 -3.03 -14.54
CA TRP A 53 -5.85 -2.36 -15.21
C TRP A 53 -5.91 -0.86 -14.92
N ILE A 54 -5.06 -0.37 -14.02
CA ILE A 54 -5.03 1.03 -13.59
C ILE A 54 -4.21 1.88 -14.57
N SER A 55 -4.61 3.13 -14.75
CA SER A 55 -3.89 4.14 -15.52
C SER A 55 -3.17 5.16 -14.63
N GLU A 56 -2.25 5.93 -15.20
CA GLU A 56 -1.67 7.08 -14.50
C GLU A 56 -2.73 8.11 -14.09
N LYS A 57 -3.76 8.27 -14.92
CA LYS A 57 -4.88 9.18 -14.66
C LYS A 57 -5.62 8.79 -13.38
N ASP A 58 -5.93 7.51 -13.22
CA ASP A 58 -6.57 6.99 -12.00
C ASP A 58 -5.73 7.31 -10.75
N ILE A 59 -4.40 7.19 -10.86
CA ILE A 59 -3.49 7.50 -9.75
C ILE A 59 -3.54 8.99 -9.39
N ARG A 60 -3.41 9.86 -10.40
CA ARG A 60 -3.31 11.32 -10.22
C ARG A 60 -4.62 11.94 -9.77
N GLU A 61 -5.74 11.51 -10.35
CA GLU A 61 -7.04 12.17 -10.18
C GLU A 61 -7.91 11.53 -9.10
N VAL A 62 -7.64 10.27 -8.74
CA VAL A 62 -8.52 9.52 -7.84
C VAL A 62 -7.76 8.95 -6.64
N VAL A 63 -6.73 8.13 -6.87
CA VAL A 63 -6.05 7.41 -5.78
C VAL A 63 -5.31 8.35 -4.84
N LEU A 64 -4.40 9.19 -5.37
CA LEU A 64 -3.61 10.07 -4.52
C LEU A 64 -4.44 11.17 -3.85
N PRO A 65 -5.40 11.84 -4.53
CA PRO A 65 -6.28 12.79 -3.86
C PRO A 65 -7.00 12.17 -2.66
N GLU A 66 -7.50 10.94 -2.78
CA GLU A 66 -8.13 10.24 -1.67
C GLU A 66 -7.14 9.87 -0.55
N VAL A 67 -5.92 9.45 -0.90
CA VAL A 67 -4.84 9.22 0.08
C VAL A 67 -4.54 10.51 0.86
N ASN A 68 -4.41 11.64 0.18
CA ASN A 68 -4.16 12.93 0.83
C ASN A 68 -5.35 13.37 1.68
N ARG A 69 -6.59 13.15 1.24
CA ARG A 69 -7.79 13.40 2.06
C ARG A 69 -7.77 12.56 3.34
N ILE A 70 -7.38 11.28 3.26
CA ILE A 70 -7.25 10.41 4.42
C ILE A 70 -6.19 10.94 5.38
N TRP A 71 -5.06 11.44 4.89
CA TRP A 71 -3.94 11.90 5.71
C TRP A 71 -3.99 13.37 6.14
N GLN A 72 -5.00 14.12 5.66
CA GLN A 72 -5.17 15.55 5.95
C GLN A 72 -5.20 15.86 7.45
N PHE A 73 -5.81 14.98 8.27
CA PHE A 73 -5.89 15.18 9.73
C PHE A 73 -4.52 15.17 10.43
N ALA A 74 -3.49 14.61 9.79
CA ALA A 74 -2.13 14.57 10.29
C ALA A 74 -1.25 15.69 9.72
N ASN A 75 -1.82 16.62 8.93
CA ASN A 75 -1.11 17.65 8.18
C ASN A 75 0.02 17.08 7.29
N ILE A 76 -0.20 15.89 6.71
CA ILE A 76 0.72 15.23 5.77
C ILE A 76 0.11 15.29 4.38
N GLN A 77 0.93 15.70 3.42
CA GLN A 77 0.58 15.68 2.00
C GLN A 77 1.62 14.89 1.21
N PHE A 78 1.15 13.88 0.50
CA PHE A 78 1.96 13.11 -0.42
C PHE A 78 1.93 13.74 -1.81
N GLN A 79 3.09 13.82 -2.44
CA GLN A 79 3.27 14.35 -3.79
C GLN A 79 3.88 13.30 -4.70
N ILE A 80 3.36 13.21 -5.93
CA ILE A 80 3.90 12.31 -6.95
C ILE A 80 5.22 12.89 -7.41
N GLU A 81 6.30 12.18 -7.10
CA GLU A 81 7.59 12.43 -7.74
C GLU A 81 7.56 11.88 -9.16
N GLN A 82 7.12 10.63 -9.35
CA GLN A 82 6.95 10.03 -10.67
C GLN A 82 5.92 8.89 -10.66
N ILE A 83 5.30 8.64 -11.82
CA ILE A 83 4.61 7.37 -12.10
C ILE A 83 5.38 6.71 -13.25
N THR A 84 5.77 5.45 -13.08
CA THR A 84 6.44 4.68 -14.11
C THR A 84 5.63 3.45 -14.49
N ILE A 85 5.67 3.12 -15.78
CA ILE A 85 5.15 1.86 -16.32
C ILE A 85 6.32 0.91 -16.48
N ASP A 86 6.50 0.03 -15.51
CA ASP A 86 7.70 -0.79 -15.41
C ASP A 86 7.48 -2.17 -16.01
N LYS A 87 8.50 -2.67 -16.70
CA LYS A 87 8.61 -4.10 -16.99
C LYS A 87 9.24 -4.78 -15.77
N THR A 88 8.70 -5.93 -15.41
CA THR A 88 9.32 -6.76 -14.40
C THR A 88 10.62 -7.35 -14.90
N THR A 89 11.53 -7.62 -13.97
CA THR A 89 12.78 -8.30 -14.25
C THR A 89 12.49 -9.70 -14.85
N ASN A 90 13.52 -10.29 -15.46
CA ASN A 90 13.43 -11.63 -16.03
C ASN A 90 14.36 -12.61 -15.28
N PRO A 91 14.10 -12.89 -13.98
CA PRO A 91 14.92 -13.83 -13.23
C PRO A 91 14.72 -15.27 -13.75
N PRO A 92 15.69 -16.16 -13.53
CA PRO A 92 15.48 -17.59 -13.71
C PRO A 92 14.22 -18.05 -12.95
N ASN A 93 13.37 -18.86 -13.58
CA ASN A 93 12.10 -19.35 -13.03
C ASN A 93 11.07 -18.24 -12.67
N LYS A 94 10.99 -17.16 -13.47
CA LYS A 94 9.95 -16.11 -13.32
C LYS A 94 8.54 -16.67 -13.18
N SER A 95 8.18 -17.67 -13.99
CA SER A 95 6.87 -18.35 -13.93
C SER A 95 6.61 -19.02 -12.58
N GLY A 96 7.58 -19.75 -12.02
CA GLY A 96 7.46 -20.36 -10.69
C GLY A 96 7.38 -19.33 -9.56
N LEU A 97 8.05 -18.18 -9.70
CA LEU A 97 7.88 -17.07 -8.74
C LEU A 97 6.45 -16.53 -8.77
N ILE A 98 5.88 -16.30 -9.95
CA ILE A 98 4.51 -15.83 -10.13
C ILE A 98 3.51 -16.85 -9.56
N ALA A 99 3.64 -18.12 -9.95
CA ALA A 99 2.77 -19.19 -9.45
C ALA A 99 2.78 -19.25 -7.91
N GLY A 100 3.97 -19.19 -7.30
CA GLY A 100 4.10 -19.20 -5.85
C GLY A 100 3.70 -17.91 -5.13
N ILE A 101 3.38 -16.83 -5.85
CA ILE A 101 2.71 -15.64 -5.29
C ILE A 101 1.20 -15.83 -5.35
N VAL A 102 0.69 -16.33 -6.48
CA VAL A 102 -0.75 -16.56 -6.69
C VAL A 102 -1.29 -17.60 -5.71
N SER A 103 -0.56 -18.68 -5.48
CA SER A 103 -0.93 -19.76 -4.54
C SER A 103 -0.59 -19.43 -3.08
N ALA A 104 -0.24 -18.19 -2.75
CA ALA A 104 0.11 -17.82 -1.39
C ALA A 104 -1.16 -17.64 -0.56
N GLU A 105 -1.37 -18.56 0.38
CA GLU A 105 -2.53 -18.58 1.28
C GLU A 105 -2.19 -17.97 2.65
N ARG A 106 -3.22 -17.77 3.47
CA ARG A 106 -3.05 -17.47 4.89
C ARG A 106 -2.82 -18.76 5.68
N ASP A 107 -1.99 -18.69 6.71
CA ASP A 107 -1.92 -19.78 7.68
C ASP A 107 -3.18 -19.84 8.56
N GLU A 108 -3.26 -20.86 9.41
CA GLU A 108 -4.36 -21.08 10.36
C GLU A 108 -4.61 -19.89 11.31
N ASN A 109 -3.61 -19.02 11.50
CA ASN A 109 -3.70 -17.81 12.32
C ASN A 109 -4.08 -16.57 11.51
N GLY A 110 -4.42 -16.74 10.22
CA GLY A 110 -4.79 -15.68 9.30
C GLY A 110 -3.61 -14.84 8.81
N LYS A 111 -2.36 -15.29 9.03
CA LYS A 111 -1.17 -14.57 8.60
C LYS A 111 -0.78 -14.99 7.19
N SER A 112 -0.60 -14.01 6.31
CA SER A 112 -0.25 -14.26 4.92
C SER A 112 1.19 -14.78 4.75
N ASP A 113 1.43 -15.69 3.80
CA ASP A 113 2.79 -16.23 3.52
C ASP A 113 3.82 -15.14 3.17
N SER A 114 4.76 -14.91 4.09
CA SER A 114 5.84 -13.93 3.92
C SER A 114 6.78 -14.22 2.73
N LYS A 115 6.87 -15.47 2.26
CA LYS A 115 7.73 -15.84 1.12
C LYS A 115 7.25 -15.18 -0.17
N ARG A 116 5.96 -14.85 -0.29
CA ARG A 116 5.42 -14.15 -1.48
C ARG A 116 6.09 -12.80 -1.71
N ILE A 117 6.42 -12.07 -0.63
CA ILE A 117 7.12 -10.79 -0.72
C ILE A 117 8.56 -10.99 -1.21
N LYS A 118 9.24 -12.03 -0.74
CA LYS A 118 10.59 -12.37 -1.25
C LYS A 118 10.56 -12.71 -2.75
N LYS A 119 9.49 -13.34 -3.24
CA LYS A 119 9.29 -13.62 -4.67
C LYS A 119 9.03 -12.33 -5.46
N LEU A 120 8.16 -11.45 -4.96
CA LEU A 120 7.91 -10.12 -5.57
C LEU A 120 9.18 -9.29 -5.67
N ASN A 121 10.02 -9.27 -4.64
CA ASN A 121 11.30 -8.55 -4.67
C ASN A 121 12.21 -8.97 -5.82
N LYS A 122 12.10 -10.22 -6.30
CA LYS A 122 12.89 -10.71 -7.43
C LYS A 122 12.36 -10.23 -8.78
N LEU A 123 11.10 -9.77 -8.83
CA LEU A 123 10.41 -9.32 -10.04
C LEU A 123 10.58 -7.82 -10.31
N PHE A 124 11.13 -7.06 -9.36
CA PHE A 124 11.30 -5.61 -9.49
C PHE A 124 12.73 -5.22 -9.16
N ASN A 125 13.30 -4.34 -9.98
CA ASN A 125 14.54 -3.66 -9.62
C ASN A 125 14.17 -2.54 -8.64
N TYR A 126 14.56 -2.73 -7.38
CA TYR A 126 14.46 -1.69 -6.37
C TYR A 126 15.85 -1.09 -6.17
N ASP A 127 16.02 0.16 -6.62
CA ASP A 127 17.23 0.94 -6.39
C ASP A 127 16.90 2.12 -5.46
N PRO A 128 17.35 2.10 -4.19
CA PRO A 128 17.12 3.17 -3.25
C PRO A 128 18.04 4.36 -3.52
N VAL A 129 17.92 4.99 -4.70
CA VAL A 129 18.73 6.17 -5.08
C VAL A 129 18.45 7.34 -4.14
N LYS A 130 17.21 7.47 -3.66
CA LYS A 130 16.77 8.51 -2.71
C LYS A 130 16.19 7.87 -1.44
N PRO A 131 16.92 7.89 -0.30
CA PRO A 131 16.48 7.22 0.93
C PRO A 131 15.13 7.70 1.47
N SER A 132 14.73 8.95 1.19
CA SER A 132 13.44 9.50 1.63
C SER A 132 12.27 9.25 0.67
N LEU A 133 12.53 8.74 -0.55
CA LEU A 133 11.49 8.46 -1.53
C LEU A 133 10.75 7.19 -1.14
N ILE A 134 9.42 7.25 -1.15
CA ILE A 134 8.57 6.10 -0.89
C ILE A 134 8.15 5.48 -2.23
N HIS A 135 8.48 4.21 -2.43
CA HIS A 135 8.17 3.48 -3.65
C HIS A 135 6.92 2.62 -3.48
N ILE A 136 5.92 2.82 -4.34
CA ILE A 136 4.66 2.06 -4.33
C ILE A 136 4.55 1.25 -5.62
N PHE A 137 4.71 -0.05 -5.50
CA PHE A 137 4.61 -1.01 -6.59
C PHE A 137 3.18 -1.56 -6.70
N LEU A 138 2.53 -1.24 -7.81
CA LEU A 138 1.20 -1.73 -8.16
C LEU A 138 1.34 -3.00 -9.00
N VAL A 139 0.89 -4.12 -8.43
CA VAL A 139 0.98 -5.44 -9.07
C VAL A 139 -0.40 -6.03 -9.26
N PRO A 140 -0.61 -6.95 -10.22
CA PRO A 140 -1.93 -7.52 -10.44
C PRO A 140 -2.53 -8.13 -9.18
N TYR A 141 -1.79 -8.96 -8.45
CA TYR A 141 -2.31 -9.68 -7.29
C TYR A 141 -1.23 -9.95 -6.24
N LEU A 142 -1.62 -9.97 -4.95
CA LEU A 142 -0.70 -10.09 -3.81
C LEU A 142 -0.86 -11.38 -3.00
N GLY A 143 -1.60 -12.35 -3.51
CA GLY A 143 -1.96 -13.56 -2.76
C GLY A 143 -3.18 -13.34 -1.87
N GLU A 144 -3.64 -14.43 -1.27
CA GLU A 144 -4.96 -14.54 -0.65
C GLU A 144 -5.21 -13.48 0.44
N ALA A 145 -6.31 -12.75 0.26
CA ALA A 145 -6.82 -11.71 1.13
C ALA A 145 -5.77 -10.66 1.54
N SER A 146 -4.73 -10.47 0.71
CA SER A 146 -3.69 -9.47 0.87
C SER A 146 -3.95 -8.30 -0.07
N GLN A 147 -4.13 -7.09 0.46
CA GLN A 147 -4.31 -5.87 -0.35
C GLN A 147 -3.04 -5.05 -0.45
N GLY A 148 -2.17 -5.10 0.56
CA GLY A 148 -0.94 -4.33 0.61
C GLY A 148 0.14 -5.01 1.45
N ASN A 149 1.37 -4.55 1.27
CA ASN A 149 2.50 -4.88 2.13
C ASN A 149 3.55 -3.76 2.13
N ALA A 150 3.75 -3.14 3.28
CA ALA A 150 4.80 -2.17 3.53
C ALA A 150 6.10 -2.81 4.06
N SER A 151 7.22 -2.20 3.68
CA SER A 151 8.53 -2.44 4.26
C SER A 151 9.17 -1.10 4.62
N PRO A 152 9.04 -0.66 5.89
CA PRO A 152 9.60 0.63 6.34
C PRO A 152 11.11 0.72 6.18
N ARG A 153 11.83 -0.41 6.36
CA ARG A 153 13.28 -0.49 6.14
C ARG A 153 13.69 -0.07 4.72
N PHE A 154 12.84 -0.30 3.74
CA PHE A 154 13.12 -0.03 2.33
C PHE A 154 12.19 1.05 1.76
N ASN A 155 11.44 1.80 2.58
CA ASN A 155 10.45 2.77 2.10
C ASN A 155 9.62 2.26 0.91
N ARG A 156 9.20 1.01 0.99
CA ARG A 156 8.62 0.30 -0.14
C ARG A 156 7.27 -0.31 0.23
N ILE A 157 6.30 -0.13 -0.65
CA ILE A 157 4.97 -0.70 -0.56
C ILE A 157 4.71 -1.54 -1.81
N TYR A 158 4.12 -2.72 -1.63
CA TYR A 158 3.41 -3.42 -2.70
C TYR A 158 1.90 -3.28 -2.47
N VAL A 159 1.12 -3.04 -3.52
CA VAL A 159 -0.35 -3.01 -3.46
C VAL A 159 -0.94 -3.82 -4.63
N GLY A 160 -1.94 -4.64 -4.33
CA GLY A 160 -2.63 -5.47 -5.31
C GLY A 160 -3.74 -4.71 -6.02
N LEU A 161 -3.76 -4.77 -7.34
CA LEU A 161 -4.82 -4.20 -8.19
C LEU A 161 -6.07 -5.08 -8.23
N TRP A 162 -5.91 -6.37 -7.95
CA TRP A 162 -6.97 -7.34 -7.72
C TRP A 162 -6.92 -7.81 -6.28
N THR A 163 -8.09 -8.15 -5.73
CA THR A 163 -8.22 -8.66 -4.37
C THR A 163 -9.37 -9.64 -4.26
N ASP A 164 -9.17 -10.71 -3.50
CA ASP A 164 -10.18 -11.71 -3.12
C ASP A 164 -10.56 -11.58 -1.64
N LYS A 165 -10.17 -10.47 -0.98
CA LYS A 165 -10.52 -10.22 0.42
C LYS A 165 -12.05 -10.17 0.62
N LYS A 166 -12.80 -9.64 -0.35
CA LYS A 166 -14.28 -9.64 -0.34
C LYS A 166 -14.86 -11.04 -0.40
N THR A 167 -14.19 -11.92 -1.15
CA THR A 167 -14.70 -13.24 -1.47
C THR A 167 -14.14 -14.31 -0.54
N ASN A 168 -13.39 -13.89 0.50
CA ASN A 168 -12.69 -14.74 1.47
C ASN A 168 -11.79 -15.76 0.77
N GLY A 169 -10.95 -15.30 -0.14
CA GLY A 169 -9.98 -16.16 -0.82
C GLY A 169 -10.51 -16.92 -2.02
N ARG A 170 -11.78 -16.70 -2.42
CA ARG A 170 -12.35 -17.27 -3.65
C ARG A 170 -11.91 -16.46 -4.87
N GLU A 171 -12.85 -15.99 -5.68
CA GLU A 171 -12.55 -15.27 -6.92
C GLU A 171 -12.03 -13.85 -6.64
N PRO A 172 -10.84 -13.48 -7.17
CA PRO A 172 -10.36 -12.11 -7.11
C PRO A 172 -11.22 -11.16 -7.95
N VAL A 173 -11.44 -9.96 -7.45
CA VAL A 173 -12.09 -8.87 -8.18
C VAL A 173 -11.14 -7.68 -8.28
N LYS A 174 -11.34 -6.80 -9.27
CA LYS A 174 -10.62 -5.52 -9.33
C LYS A 174 -10.88 -4.74 -8.04
N ALA A 175 -9.82 -4.20 -7.45
CA ALA A 175 -9.94 -3.31 -6.31
C ALA A 175 -10.69 -2.03 -6.74
N LEU A 176 -11.56 -1.50 -5.89
CA LEU A 176 -12.14 -0.18 -6.12
C LEU A 176 -11.02 0.87 -6.03
N LEU A 177 -11.04 1.94 -6.83
CA LEU A 177 -10.08 3.03 -6.67
C LEU A 177 -10.27 3.75 -5.33
N THR A 178 -11.51 4.08 -5.00
CA THR A 178 -11.98 4.66 -3.73
C THR A 178 -13.15 3.87 -3.16
N GLU A 179 -13.48 4.12 -1.90
CA GLU A 179 -14.64 3.51 -1.24
C GLU A 179 -15.24 4.56 -0.30
N GLU A 180 -16.56 4.73 -0.35
CA GLU A 180 -17.27 5.62 0.55
C GLU A 180 -17.45 5.01 1.95
N MET A 181 -17.62 5.87 2.96
CA MET A 181 -17.96 5.41 4.30
C MET A 181 -19.44 4.98 4.39
N PRO A 182 -19.79 3.98 5.22
CA PRO A 182 -18.89 3.17 6.04
C PRO A 182 -18.14 2.16 5.18
N PHE A 183 -16.85 2.03 5.42
CA PHE A 183 -16.02 1.13 4.64
C PHE A 183 -16.34 -0.34 4.91
N LYS A 184 -16.49 -1.14 3.86
CA LYS A 184 -16.83 -2.57 3.95
C LYS A 184 -15.77 -3.48 3.32
N VAL A 185 -15.04 -2.96 2.35
CA VAL A 185 -14.23 -3.74 1.41
C VAL A 185 -12.74 -3.38 1.52
N GLY A 186 -12.43 -2.09 1.54
CA GLY A 186 -11.11 -1.54 1.27
C GLY A 186 -10.88 -1.24 -0.21
N SER A 187 -10.62 0.03 -0.54
CA SER A 187 -10.18 0.47 -1.86
C SER A 187 -8.65 0.46 -2.01
N LEU A 188 -8.18 0.66 -3.24
CA LEU A 188 -6.78 0.86 -3.56
C LEU A 188 -6.21 2.07 -2.81
N SER A 189 -6.91 3.20 -2.80
CA SER A 189 -6.49 4.39 -2.04
C SER A 189 -6.35 4.11 -0.55
N ARG A 190 -7.28 3.36 0.04
CA ARG A 190 -7.21 2.99 1.45
C ARG A 190 -6.09 2.00 1.74
N ALA A 191 -5.84 1.04 0.85
CA ALA A 191 -4.71 0.15 0.96
C ALA A 191 -3.39 0.94 0.91
N VAL A 192 -3.24 1.85 -0.05
CA VAL A 192 -2.07 2.75 -0.12
C VAL A 192 -1.92 3.57 1.15
N ALA A 193 -2.99 4.24 1.61
CA ALA A 193 -2.94 5.06 2.83
C ALA A 193 -2.59 4.24 4.08
N HIS A 194 -3.13 3.02 4.21
CA HIS A 194 -2.84 2.09 5.29
C HIS A 194 -1.36 1.68 5.29
N GLU A 195 -0.82 1.30 4.12
CA GLU A 195 0.59 0.89 4.00
C GLU A 195 1.55 2.07 4.20
N LEU A 196 1.17 3.29 3.79
CA LEU A 196 1.92 4.51 4.12
C LEU A 196 1.98 4.74 5.64
N GLY A 197 0.93 4.40 6.37
CA GLY A 197 0.93 4.44 7.83
C GLY A 197 2.01 3.55 8.43
N HIS A 198 2.20 2.35 7.88
CA HIS A 198 3.30 1.48 8.28
C HIS A 198 4.68 2.05 7.96
N ILE A 199 4.86 2.69 6.79
CA ILE A 199 6.11 3.40 6.46
C ILE A 199 6.41 4.50 7.49
N LEU A 200 5.37 5.21 7.95
CA LEU A 200 5.46 6.27 8.96
C LEU A 200 5.50 5.74 10.41
N GLY A 201 5.61 4.42 10.61
CA GLY A 201 5.79 3.80 11.92
C GLY A 201 4.50 3.48 12.70
N LEU A 202 3.32 3.66 12.08
CA LEU A 202 2.06 3.23 12.66
C LEU A 202 1.93 1.71 12.64
N LYS A 203 1.26 1.17 13.67
CA LYS A 203 0.96 -0.25 13.82
C LYS A 203 -0.54 -0.46 13.73
N HIS A 204 -0.97 -1.72 13.51
CA HIS A 204 -2.38 -2.05 13.63
C HIS A 204 -2.86 -1.74 15.07
N PRO A 205 -4.08 -1.21 15.24
CA PRO A 205 -4.68 -1.12 16.56
C PRO A 205 -4.78 -2.53 17.16
N ASP A 206 -4.63 -2.63 18.47
CA ASP A 206 -4.84 -3.89 19.17
C ASP A 206 -6.27 -4.37 18.88
N LYS A 207 -6.45 -5.65 18.55
CA LYS A 207 -7.77 -6.23 18.20
C LYS A 207 -8.78 -6.26 19.37
N ALA A 208 -8.49 -5.56 20.46
CA ALA A 208 -9.19 -5.62 21.74
C ALA A 208 -10.11 -4.41 22.00
N THR A 209 -10.48 -3.66 20.96
CA THR A 209 -11.46 -2.57 21.03
C THR A 209 -12.56 -2.75 20.01
#